data_AF-A0A9E5N709-F1
#
_entry.id   AF-A0A9E5N709-F1
#
_cell.length_a   1.000
_cell.length_b   1.000
_cell.length_c   1.000
_cell.angle_alpha   90.00
_cell.angle_beta   90.00
_cell.angle_gamma   90.00
#
_symmetry.space_group_name_H-M   'P 1'
#
loop_
_entity.id
_entity.type
_entity.pdbx_description
1 polymer ?
#
loop_
_entity_poly.entity_id
_entity_poly.type
_entity_poly.pdbx_seq_one_letter_code
_entity_poly.pdbx_strand_id
1 'polypeptide(L)' 'MEKELQDLKELHQFYLYHDYKTGEIARELGVSKRTVQRWFSSKARPSQKKLKEIRKLLSKKRRKF' A
#
# COMPACT_ATOMS: atom_id res chain seq x y z
N MET A 1 0.28 -12.96 10.36
CA MET A 1 0.29 -11.64 11.03
C MET A 1 1.54 -10.82 10.70
N GLU A 2 2.78 -11.33 10.87
CA GLU A 2 4.00 -10.52 10.58
C GLU A 2 4.14 -10.06 9.12
N LYS A 3 3.82 -10.92 8.15
CA LYS A 3 3.95 -10.58 6.71
C LYS A 3 3.05 -9.41 6.29
N GLU A 4 1.85 -9.31 6.87
CA GLU A 4 0.89 -8.25 6.53
C GLU A 4 1.36 -6.88 7.06
N LEU A 5 1.98 -6.88 8.24
CA LEU A 5 2.60 -5.70 8.82
C LEU A 5 3.82 -5.26 8.00
N GLN A 6 4.60 -6.22 7.51
CA GLN A 6 5.73 -5.97 6.61
C GLN A 6 5.28 -5.34 5.30
N ASP A 7 4.26 -5.92 4.64
CA ASP A 7 3.71 -5.40 3.38
C ASP A 7 3.19 -3.95 3.54
N LEU A 8 2.54 -3.63 4.67
CA LEU A 8 2.09 -2.28 4.98
C LEU A 8 3.23 -1.30 5.28
N LYS A 9 4.26 -1.73 6.00
CA LYS A 9 5.47 -0.92 6.25
C LYS A 9 6.18 -0.61 4.94
N GLU A 10 6.33 -1.58 4.04
CA GLU A 10 6.92 -1.37 2.72
C GLU A 10 6.06 -0.41 1.88
N LEU A 11 4.73 -0.53 1.92
CA LEU A 11 3.85 0.43 1.26
C LEU A 11 4.00 1.85 1.82
N HIS A 12 4.17 1.98 3.14
CA HIS A 12 4.35 3.27 3.80
C HIS A 12 5.72 3.88 3.47
N GLN A 13 6.79 3.08 3.46
CA GLN A 13 8.10 3.54 2.98
C GLN A 13 8.04 3.95 1.51
N PHE A 14 7.36 3.19 0.67
CA PHE A 14 7.19 3.55 -0.74
C PHE A 14 6.46 4.90 -0.90
N TYR A 15 5.46 5.17 -0.07
CA TYR A 15 4.79 6.47 0.00
C TYR A 15 5.72 7.61 0.48
N LEU A 16 6.63 7.35 1.41
CA LEU A 16 7.53 8.36 1.97
C LEU A 16 8.73 8.69 1.07
N TYR A 17 9.26 7.70 0.36
CA TYR A 17 10.51 7.83 -0.41
C TYR A 17 10.30 8.04 -1.92
N HIS A 18 9.11 7.77 -2.46
CA HIS A 18 8.79 8.10 -3.85
C HIS A 18 7.80 9.27 -3.89
N ASP A 19 7.74 10.00 -5.02
CA ASP A 19 6.71 11.02 -5.33
C ASP A 19 5.28 10.43 -5.45
N TYR A 20 5.08 9.22 -4.94
CA TYR A 20 3.84 8.48 -5.00
C TYR A 20 2.87 8.98 -3.94
N LYS A 21 1.96 9.86 -4.37
CA LYS A 21 0.88 10.35 -3.50
C LYS A 21 -0.10 9.22 -3.17
N THR A 22 -0.74 9.31 -2.01
CA THR A 22 -1.85 8.42 -1.59
C THR A 22 -2.96 8.28 -2.64
N GLY A 23 -3.09 9.27 -3.54
CA GLY A 23 -3.97 9.22 -4.71
C GLY A 23 -3.62 8.14 -5.73
N GLU A 24 -2.35 7.98 -6.06
CA GLU A 24 -1.90 7.00 -7.05
C GLU A 24 -2.01 5.58 -6.47
N ILE A 25 -1.65 5.40 -5.20
CA ILE A 25 -1.83 4.13 -4.48
C ILE A 25 -3.31 3.75 -4.44
N ALA A 26 -4.18 4.70 -4.12
CA ALA A 26 -5.62 4.50 -4.12
C ALA A 26 -6.16 4.11 -5.49
N ARG A 27 -5.69 4.76 -6.57
CA ARG A 27 -6.09 4.46 -7.95
C ARG A 27 -5.67 3.07 -8.37
N GLU A 28 -4.41 2.69 -8.16
CA GLU A 28 -3.89 1.38 -8.53
C GLU A 28 -4.54 0.24 -7.72
N LEU A 29 -4.90 0.51 -6.47
CA LEU A 29 -5.58 -0.46 -5.61
C LEU A 29 -7.11 -0.39 -5.72
N GLY A 30 -7.68 0.51 -6.53
CA GLY A 30 -9.13 0.67 -6.66
C GLY A 30 -9.85 0.94 -5.33
N VAL A 31 -9.25 1.75 -4.45
CA VAL A 31 -9.84 2.16 -3.17
C VAL A 31 -9.85 3.67 -3.03
N SER A 32 -10.53 4.21 -2.01
CA SER A 32 -10.48 5.64 -1.73
C SER A 32 -9.13 6.05 -1.11
N LYS A 33 -8.69 7.30 -1.35
CA LYS A 33 -7.51 7.88 -0.68
C LYS A 33 -7.62 7.79 0.85
N ARG A 34 -8.82 8.01 1.38
CA ARG A 34 -9.13 7.92 2.81
C ARG A 34 -8.93 6.50 3.35
N THR A 35 -9.23 5.48 2.56
CA THR A 35 -8.97 4.07 2.92
C THR A 35 -7.47 3.82 3.09
N VAL A 36 -6.65 4.30 2.15
CA VAL A 36 -5.18 4.17 2.20
C VAL A 36 -4.61 4.93 3.42
N GLN A 37 -5.07 6.15 3.67
CA GLN A 37 -4.68 6.91 4.86
C GLN A 37 -5.02 6.17 6.16
N ARG A 38 -6.21 5.56 6.26
CA ARG A 38 -6.60 4.76 7.45
C ARG A 38 -5.72 3.54 7.64
N TRP A 39 -5.21 2.93 6.57
CA TRP A 39 -4.23 1.85 6.66
C TRP A 39 -2.90 2.34 7.23
N PHE A 40 -2.40 3.50 6.77
CA PHE A 40 -1.17 4.08 7.30
C PHE A 40 -1.28 4.56 8.75
N SER A 41 -2.45 5.06 9.16
CA SER A 41 -2.73 5.43 10.55
C SER A 41 -3.08 4.22 11.44
N SER A 42 -2.95 2.98 10.96
CA SER A 42 -3.34 1.76 11.67
C SER A 42 -4.80 1.72 12.16
N LYS A 43 -5.66 2.61 11.66
CA LYS A 43 -7.10 2.72 12.01
C LYS A 43 -7.96 1.72 11.26
N ALA A 44 -7.42 1.10 10.21
CA ALA A 44 -8.08 0.06 9.44
C ALA A 44 -7.04 -0.94 8.93
N ARG A 45 -7.44 -2.21 8.78
CA ARG A 45 -6.61 -3.24 8.15
C ARG A 45 -7.12 -3.53 6.74
N PRO A 46 -6.24 -3.67 5.72
CA PRO A 46 -6.66 -4.13 4.41
C PRO A 46 -7.15 -5.58 4.50
N SER A 47 -8.09 -5.96 3.64
CA SER A 47 -8.49 -7.36 3.51
C SER A 47 -7.38 -8.19 2.88
N GLN A 48 -7.43 -9.51 3.04
CA GLN A 48 -6.47 -10.43 2.40
C GLN A 48 -6.36 -10.24 0.88
N LYS A 49 -7.49 -9.92 0.22
CA LYS A 49 -7.49 -9.59 -1.22
C LYS A 49 -6.66 -8.33 -1.50
N LYS A 50 -6.84 -7.27 -0.70
CA LYS A 50 -6.09 -6.02 -0.86
C LYS A 50 -4.61 -6.18 -0.52
N LEU A 51 -4.27 -7.01 0.45
CA LEU A 51 -2.87 -7.34 0.75
C LEU A 51 -2.17 -8.01 -0.44
N LYS A 52 -2.84 -8.93 -1.14
CA LYS A 52 -2.29 -9.52 -2.38
C LYS A 52 -2.06 -8.47 -3.47
N GLU A 53 -2.99 -7.53 -3.62
CA GLU A 53 -2.86 -6.43 -4.59
C GLU A 53 -1.73 -5.46 -4.24
N ILE A 54 -1.61 -5.09 -2.96
CA ILE A 54 -0.49 -4.28 -2.44
C ILE A 54 0.84 -4.96 -2.76
N ARG A 55 0.95 -6.26 -2.49
CA ARG A 55 2.17 -7.03 -2.73
C ARG A 55 2.53 -7.11 -4.21
N LYS A 56 1.52 -7.25 -5.08
CA LYS A 56 1.70 -7.20 -6.55
C LYS A 56 2.12 -5.80 -7.03
N LEU A 57 1.59 -4.74 -6.42
CA LEU A 57 1.98 -3.38 -6.71
C LEU A 57 3.44 -3.12 -6.32
N LEU A 58 3.82 -3.51 -5.11
CA LEU A 58 5.19 -3.40 -4.61
C LEU A 58 6.18 -4.19 -5.48
N SER A 59 5.86 -5.43 -5.89
CA SER A 59 6.72 -6.22 -6.78
C SER A 59 6.86 -5.63 -8.18
N LYS A 60 5.76 -5.10 -8.75
CA LYS A 60 5.77 -4.42 -10.05
C LYS A 60 6.62 -3.15 -10.03
N LYS A 61 6.60 -2.40 -8.92
CA LYS A 61 7.36 -1.16 -8.77
C LYS A 61 8.83 -1.41 -8.51
N ARG A 62 9.20 -2.42 -7.72
CA ARG A 62 10.59 -2.85 -7.54
C ARG A 62 11.32 -3.25 -8.83
N ARG A 63 10.58 -3.70 -9.86
CA ARG A 63 11.15 -4.03 -11.18
C ARG A 63 11.35 -2.82 -12.10
N LYS A 64 10.76 -1.67 -11.75
CA LYS A 64 10.73 -0.48 -12.60
C LYS A 64 11.76 0.57 -12.17
N PHE A 65 12.56 0.26 -11.15
CA PHE A 65 13.67 1.03 -10.63
C PHE A 65 14.90 0.12 -10.53
#